data_AF-A0A1I4MLD9-F1
#
_entry.id   AF-A0A1I4MLD9-F1
#
_cell.length_a   1.000
_cell.length_b   1.000
_cell.length_c   1.000
_cell.angle_alpha   90.00
_cell.angle_beta   90.00
_cell.angle_gamma   90.00
#
_symmetry.space_group_name_H-M   'P 1'
#
loop_
_entity.id
_entity.type
_entity.pdbx_description
1 polymer ?
#
loop_
_entity_poly.entity_id
_entity_poly.type
_entity_poly.pdbx_seq_one_letter_code
_entity_poly.pdbx_strand_id
1 'polypeptide(L)'
;MPHGPAPPEPRPASRVEPVATARLTGPTGHVLVMNGTDGAKGAHAPFVFAHIGDLHLEQPHDPNATDLRTCLAEVAGLHANGLIDFAYLPGDLAENGKAAEYAILAQALAAHPELPVRPIAGDHDRQHGTMTDFGAFFAKVAGSRRGGGHNAVPNPLKRLNGPQTIDQYYYAETLNGVRCLFLDMVSAGYGQEGFGLDFRLGPPQRAWLEGQLKAAVDQGQPLAVFTHTYPEDLSDREERAELAGLIRGSGVCLVEMGHTHYNELAHDGRTLYAAARSVGQNEDGSVGYAVAAIDGDVVSWRFKPLDRALPFVMITSPADRRLATEPLPSQHIEVRALVLSNQPQSAWCCDVRIDDGPAQRMVPNGPRTVHARVHWPEGARRLSVTVTDGTTHPRKPGRLLTDTDTIEPVGRTFVRPLPQVRPGSDAGRVEAWPEKGVRGDQLGPNRVGRHW
;
A
#
# COMPACT_ATOMS: atom_id res chain seq x y z
N MET A 1 -52.74 -11.49 50.51
CA MET A 1 -52.61 -10.22 49.75
C MET A 1 -51.37 -9.49 50.27
N PRO A 2 -50.33 -9.19 49.46
CA PRO A 2 -50.12 -9.55 48.06
C PRO A 2 -48.99 -10.59 47.86
N HIS A 3 -49.21 -11.47 46.89
CA HIS A 3 -48.21 -12.36 46.30
C HIS A 3 -47.29 -11.54 45.39
N GLY A 4 -45.97 -11.64 45.59
CA GLY A 4 -44.95 -11.19 44.63
C GLY A 4 -44.67 -12.30 43.60
N PRO A 5 -44.42 -11.96 42.32
CA PRO A 5 -44.35 -12.92 41.24
C PRO A 5 -43.05 -13.74 41.27
N ALA A 6 -43.17 -15.03 40.94
CA ALA A 6 -42.08 -15.98 40.77
C ALA A 6 -41.18 -15.63 39.56
N PRO A 7 -39.88 -15.98 39.59
CA PRO A 7 -38.96 -15.73 38.48
C PRO A 7 -39.25 -16.65 37.27
N PRO A 8 -38.97 -16.19 36.04
CA PRO A 8 -39.23 -16.97 34.84
C PRO A 8 -38.20 -18.11 34.67
N GLU A 9 -38.70 -19.29 34.28
CA GLU A 9 -37.92 -20.47 33.91
C GLU A 9 -37.06 -20.24 32.65
N PRO A 10 -35.90 -20.93 32.54
CA PRO A 10 -35.01 -20.81 31.39
C PRO A 10 -35.61 -21.50 30.15
N ARG A 11 -35.57 -20.81 29.00
CA ARG A 11 -35.96 -21.37 27.70
C ARG A 11 -34.95 -22.42 27.22
N PRO A 12 -35.40 -23.51 26.58
CA PRO A 12 -34.52 -24.57 26.09
C PRO A 12 -33.75 -24.13 24.84
N ALA A 13 -32.48 -24.53 24.77
CA ALA A 13 -31.60 -24.34 23.62
C ALA A 13 -32.15 -25.09 22.39
N SER A 14 -32.31 -24.37 21.27
CA SER A 14 -32.70 -24.95 19.99
C SER A 14 -31.54 -25.76 19.40
N ARG A 15 -31.86 -27.03 19.20
CA ARG A 15 -31.08 -28.11 18.59
C ARG A 15 -30.69 -27.76 17.14
N VAL A 16 -29.40 -27.77 16.82
CA VAL A 16 -28.90 -27.78 15.44
C VAL A 16 -28.79 -29.24 15.01
N GLU A 17 -29.50 -29.63 13.95
CA GLU A 17 -29.37 -30.97 13.37
C GLU A 17 -28.07 -31.12 12.56
N PRO A 18 -27.39 -32.27 12.62
CA PRO A 18 -26.19 -32.51 11.83
C PRO A 18 -26.55 -32.89 10.39
N VAL A 19 -25.99 -32.16 9.43
CA VAL A 19 -26.00 -32.53 8.01
C VAL A 19 -25.14 -33.79 7.82
N ALA A 20 -25.76 -34.85 7.32
CA ALA A 20 -25.13 -36.13 7.04
C ALA A 20 -24.05 -35.98 5.96
N THR A 21 -22.80 -36.30 6.30
CA THR A 21 -21.70 -36.50 5.34
C THR A 21 -21.69 -37.97 4.93
N ALA A 22 -22.13 -38.26 3.70
CA ALA A 22 -21.94 -39.57 3.09
C ALA A 22 -20.45 -39.76 2.75
N ARG A 23 -19.80 -40.73 3.42
CA ARG A 23 -18.45 -41.20 3.06
C ARG A 23 -18.56 -42.28 1.99
N LEU A 24 -17.96 -42.04 0.83
CA LEU A 24 -17.60 -43.08 -0.13
C LEU A 24 -16.08 -43.17 -0.19
N THR A 25 -15.54 -44.32 0.22
CA THR A 25 -14.14 -44.68 0.10
C THR A 25 -13.89 -45.37 -1.24
N GLY A 26 -12.92 -44.88 -2.00
CA GLY A 26 -12.32 -45.53 -3.17
C GLY A 26 -10.90 -45.01 -3.39
N PRO A 27 -9.92 -45.85 -3.79
CA PRO A 27 -8.50 -45.52 -3.69
C PRO A 27 -7.98 -44.84 -4.97
N THR A 28 -7.01 -43.93 -4.76
CA THR A 28 -6.15 -43.25 -5.77
C THR A 28 -6.83 -42.25 -6.71
N GLY A 29 -6.42 -40.98 -6.58
CA GLY A 29 -6.75 -39.89 -7.50
C GLY A 29 -6.84 -38.55 -6.78
N HIS A 30 -5.82 -37.70 -6.93
CA HIS A 30 -5.86 -36.32 -6.46
C HIS A 30 -7.04 -35.58 -7.12
N VAL A 31 -8.02 -35.15 -6.32
CA VAL A 31 -9.11 -34.29 -6.78
C VAL A 31 -8.70 -32.84 -6.53
N LEU A 32 -8.45 -32.13 -7.62
CA LEU A 32 -8.44 -30.67 -7.66
C LEU A 32 -9.85 -30.19 -7.31
N VAL A 33 -10.04 -29.67 -6.10
CA VAL A 33 -11.31 -29.07 -5.70
C VAL A 33 -11.43 -27.70 -6.37
N MET A 34 -12.12 -27.66 -7.51
CA MET A 34 -12.69 -26.42 -8.03
C MET A 34 -13.92 -26.09 -7.19
N ASN A 35 -13.75 -25.19 -6.21
CA ASN A 35 -14.88 -24.58 -5.54
C ASN A 35 -15.49 -23.51 -6.44
N GLY A 36 -16.35 -23.96 -7.35
CA GLY A 36 -17.38 -23.13 -7.95
C GLY A 36 -18.54 -22.99 -6.97
N THR A 37 -18.59 -21.85 -6.27
CA THR A 37 -19.83 -21.33 -5.70
C THR A 37 -19.85 -19.82 -5.94
N ASP A 38 -20.47 -19.44 -7.06
CA ASP A 38 -21.09 -18.14 -7.25
C ASP A 38 -22.09 -17.93 -6.11
N GLY A 39 -21.73 -17.03 -5.20
CA GLY A 39 -22.56 -16.52 -4.14
C GLY A 39 -21.99 -15.18 -3.75
N ALA A 40 -22.74 -14.10 -3.98
CA ALA A 40 -22.35 -12.72 -3.75
C ALA A 40 -21.59 -12.54 -2.42
N LYS A 41 -20.25 -12.53 -2.49
CA LYS A 41 -19.44 -11.88 -1.46
C LYS A 41 -19.85 -10.41 -1.54
N GLY A 42 -20.48 -9.89 -0.48
CA GLY A 42 -20.81 -8.47 -0.39
C GLY A 42 -19.58 -7.67 -0.81
N ALA A 43 -19.74 -6.74 -1.77
CA ALA A 43 -18.62 -6.04 -2.36
C ALA A 43 -17.78 -5.39 -1.24
N HIS A 44 -16.64 -5.99 -0.91
CA HIS A 44 -15.71 -5.40 0.03
C HIS A 44 -15.18 -4.12 -0.63
N ALA A 45 -15.30 -3.00 0.07
CA ALA A 45 -14.68 -1.76 -0.39
C ALA A 45 -13.16 -2.01 -0.48
N PRO A 46 -12.49 -1.50 -1.53
CA PRO A 46 -11.06 -1.68 -1.65
C PRO A 46 -10.34 -1.07 -0.45
N PHE A 47 -9.26 -1.72 -0.03
CA PHE A 47 -8.28 -1.13 0.88
C PHE A 47 -7.48 -0.08 0.11
N VAL A 48 -7.38 1.14 0.61
CA VAL A 48 -6.77 2.28 -0.12
C VAL A 48 -5.95 3.13 0.84
N PHE A 49 -4.69 3.43 0.48
CA PHE A 49 -3.86 4.33 1.27
C PHE A 49 -3.10 5.31 0.38
N ALA A 50 -2.71 6.44 0.98
CA ALA A 50 -1.78 7.39 0.38
C ALA A 50 -0.38 7.15 0.91
N HIS A 51 0.61 7.11 0.02
CA HIS A 51 2.02 7.01 0.36
C HIS A 51 2.69 8.36 0.06
N ILE A 52 3.15 9.02 1.12
CA ILE A 52 3.88 10.29 1.07
C ILE A 52 5.34 9.97 1.43
N GLY A 53 6.19 9.84 0.39
CA GLY A 53 7.53 9.27 0.51
C GLY A 53 8.63 10.27 0.90
N ASP A 54 9.65 9.76 1.60
CA ASP A 54 10.98 10.34 1.86
C ASP A 54 10.95 11.88 2.04
N LEU A 55 10.69 12.32 3.27
CA LEU A 55 10.40 13.72 3.55
C LEU A 55 11.66 14.58 3.66
N HIS A 56 12.75 14.01 4.18
CA HIS A 56 14.04 14.67 4.42
C HIS A 56 13.91 16.07 5.05
N LEU A 57 13.11 16.18 6.11
CA LEU A 57 12.87 17.48 6.74
C LEU A 57 14.14 18.00 7.41
N GLU A 58 14.45 19.28 7.18
CA GLU A 58 15.58 19.99 7.80
C GLU A 58 15.10 21.26 8.51
N GLN A 59 14.48 22.20 7.78
CA GLN A 59 13.97 23.45 8.34
C GLN A 59 12.47 23.64 8.08
N PRO A 60 11.73 24.34 8.98
CA PRO A 60 10.28 24.51 8.86
C PRO A 60 9.80 25.23 7.58
N HIS A 61 10.68 26.05 7.00
CA HIS A 61 10.42 26.91 5.86
C HIS A 61 10.94 26.35 4.53
N ASP A 62 11.56 25.17 4.54
CA ASP A 62 12.04 24.53 3.33
C ASP A 62 10.86 24.12 2.43
N PRO A 63 11.09 24.01 1.11
CA PRO A 63 10.06 23.61 0.17
C PRO A 63 9.37 22.29 0.54
N ASN A 64 10.13 21.27 0.92
CA ASN A 64 9.63 19.96 1.31
C ASN A 64 8.72 19.99 2.56
N ALA A 65 8.97 20.88 3.51
CA ALA A 65 8.06 21.10 4.63
C ALA A 65 6.72 21.72 4.17
N THR A 66 6.73 22.57 3.15
CA THR A 66 5.52 23.14 2.54
C THR A 66 4.77 22.11 1.71
N ASP A 67 5.48 21.31 0.93
CA ASP A 67 4.90 20.25 0.10
C ASP A 67 4.28 19.15 0.97
N LEU A 68 4.96 18.75 2.06
CA LEU A 68 4.40 17.84 3.06
C LEU A 68 3.06 18.34 3.62
N ARG A 69 2.99 19.62 4.03
CA ARG A 69 1.74 20.22 4.53
C ARG A 69 0.62 20.18 3.48
N THR A 70 0.97 20.40 2.22
CA THR A 70 0.03 20.36 1.10
C THR A 70 -0.48 18.94 0.84
N CYS A 71 0.42 17.94 0.80
CA CYS A 71 0.07 16.53 0.70
C CYS A 71 -0.85 16.09 1.85
N LEU A 72 -0.48 16.41 3.10
CA LEU A 72 -1.28 16.04 4.26
C LEU A 72 -2.67 16.71 4.26
N ALA A 73 -2.77 17.97 3.83
CA ALA A 73 -4.06 18.64 3.74
C ALA A 73 -4.98 18.01 2.70
N GLU A 74 -4.47 17.67 1.50
CA GLU A 74 -5.24 16.98 0.46
C GLU A 74 -5.66 15.57 0.94
N VAL A 75 -4.72 14.79 1.48
CA VAL A 75 -4.99 13.42 1.97
C VAL A 75 -5.95 13.43 3.16
N ALA A 76 -5.85 14.37 4.09
CA ALA A 76 -6.77 14.50 5.21
C ALA A 76 -8.19 14.83 4.74
N GLY A 77 -8.35 15.70 3.74
CA GLY A 77 -9.65 16.00 3.14
C GLY A 77 -10.27 14.77 2.47
N LEU A 78 -9.46 14.00 1.74
CA LEU A 78 -9.90 12.75 1.11
C LEU A 78 -10.25 11.67 2.16
N HIS A 79 -9.49 11.56 3.24
CA HIS A 79 -9.79 10.66 4.36
C HIS A 79 -11.10 11.03 5.06
N ALA A 80 -11.34 12.32 5.33
CA ALA A 80 -12.57 12.80 5.95
C ALA A 80 -13.82 12.46 5.10
N ASN A 81 -13.66 12.33 3.79
CA ASN A 81 -14.70 11.89 2.86
C ASN A 81 -14.81 10.35 2.72
N GLY A 82 -14.05 9.57 3.48
CA GLY A 82 -14.02 8.11 3.42
C GLY A 82 -13.33 7.55 2.17
N LEU A 83 -12.49 8.34 1.50
CA LEU A 83 -11.87 7.97 0.23
C LEU A 83 -10.50 7.30 0.40
N ILE A 84 -9.79 7.58 1.49
CA ILE A 84 -8.47 7.04 1.84
C ILE A 84 -8.54 6.47 3.26
N ASP A 85 -7.93 5.30 3.50
CA ASP A 85 -7.94 4.66 4.82
C ASP A 85 -6.90 5.28 5.76
N PHE A 86 -5.68 5.54 5.28
CA PHE A 86 -4.60 6.18 6.05
C PHE A 86 -3.51 6.79 5.15
N ALA A 87 -2.61 7.57 5.75
CA ALA A 87 -1.35 8.00 5.15
C ALA A 87 -0.18 7.16 5.65
N TYR A 88 0.62 6.63 4.72
CA TYR A 88 1.85 5.90 4.97
C TYR A 88 3.05 6.84 4.77
N LEU A 89 3.99 6.83 5.73
CA LEU A 89 5.26 7.56 5.66
C LEU A 89 6.40 6.51 5.73
N PRO A 90 7.11 6.25 4.61
CA PRO A 90 7.94 5.06 4.43
C PRO A 90 9.35 5.17 5.01
N GLY A 91 9.60 6.08 5.96
CA GLY A 91 10.95 6.39 6.43
C GLY A 91 11.52 7.65 5.79
N ASP A 92 12.76 7.97 6.15
CA ASP A 92 13.46 9.22 5.84
C ASP A 92 12.61 10.45 6.14
N LEU A 93 12.03 10.43 7.34
CA LEU A 93 11.12 11.47 7.79
C LEU A 93 11.87 12.76 8.11
N ALA A 94 13.08 12.62 8.65
CA ALA A 94 14.00 13.67 8.99
C ALA A 94 15.33 13.41 8.27
N GLU A 95 15.95 14.47 7.72
CA GLU A 95 17.24 14.35 7.02
C GLU A 95 18.35 13.84 7.94
N ASN A 96 18.32 14.28 9.21
CA ASN A 96 19.36 13.97 10.18
C ASN A 96 18.85 13.26 11.43
N GLY A 97 17.60 12.81 11.46
CA GLY A 97 17.02 12.19 12.64
C GLY A 97 17.04 13.06 13.90
N LYS A 98 16.99 14.40 13.77
CA LYS A 98 17.06 15.34 14.91
C LYS A 98 15.67 15.70 15.44
N ALA A 99 15.56 15.94 16.75
CA ALA A 99 14.31 16.39 17.39
C ALA A 99 13.65 17.60 16.71
N ALA A 100 14.43 18.57 16.23
CA ALA A 100 13.92 19.77 15.55
C ALA A 100 13.23 19.44 14.22
N GLU A 101 13.72 18.43 13.50
CA GLU A 101 13.19 17.98 12.21
C GLU A 101 11.87 17.22 12.44
N TYR A 102 11.85 16.30 13.41
CA TYR A 102 10.61 15.63 13.82
C TYR A 102 9.56 16.60 14.38
N ALA A 103 9.96 17.73 14.96
CA ALA A 103 9.02 18.75 15.42
C ALA A 103 8.25 19.39 14.25
N ILE A 104 8.88 19.53 13.07
CA ILE A 104 8.23 20.01 11.85
C ILE A 104 7.12 19.03 11.44
N LEU A 105 7.45 17.73 11.35
CA LEU A 105 6.47 16.70 11.01
C LEU A 105 5.35 16.64 12.05
N ALA A 106 5.68 16.67 13.34
CA ALA A 106 4.69 16.64 14.41
C ALA A 106 3.73 17.85 14.37
N GLN A 107 4.22 19.04 14.00
CA GLN A 107 3.36 20.21 13.78
C GLN A 107 2.45 20.05 12.57
N ALA A 108 2.98 19.57 11.44
CA ALA A 108 2.18 19.32 10.24
C ALA A 108 1.06 18.30 10.53
N LEU A 109 1.38 17.22 11.25
CA LEU A 109 0.42 16.21 11.69
C LEU A 109 -0.62 16.76 12.67
N ALA A 110 -0.25 17.69 13.55
CA ALA A 110 -1.18 18.29 14.51
C ALA A 110 -2.33 19.04 13.85
N ALA A 111 -2.15 19.55 12.61
CA ALA A 111 -3.22 20.18 11.83
C ALA A 111 -4.30 19.19 11.34
N HIS A 112 -4.00 17.89 11.36
CA HIS A 112 -4.88 16.82 10.86
C HIS A 112 -5.04 15.71 11.93
N PRO A 113 -5.72 15.97 13.06
CA PRO A 113 -5.80 15.03 14.18
C PRO A 113 -6.55 13.73 13.86
N GLU A 114 -7.47 13.77 12.91
CA GLU A 114 -8.31 12.62 12.55
C GLU A 114 -7.70 11.75 11.44
N LEU A 115 -6.66 12.21 10.73
CA LEU A 115 -6.00 11.42 9.69
C LEU A 115 -5.13 10.32 10.32
N PRO A 116 -5.43 9.02 10.11
CA PRO A 116 -4.56 7.94 10.56
C PRO A 116 -3.24 7.99 9.80
N VAL A 117 -2.13 7.81 10.52
CA VAL A 117 -0.78 7.84 9.94
C VAL A 117 0.00 6.62 10.40
N ARG A 118 0.73 6.00 9.49
CA ARG A 118 1.59 4.84 9.74
C ARG A 118 3.02 5.19 9.32
N PRO A 119 3.86 5.67 10.26
CA PRO A 119 5.26 5.88 9.99
C PRO A 119 6.06 4.60 10.21
N ILE A 120 7.14 4.47 9.46
CA ILE A 120 8.29 3.61 9.78
C ILE A 120 9.57 4.46 9.77
N ALA A 121 10.70 3.89 10.18
CA ALA A 121 12.00 4.53 10.12
C ALA A 121 12.68 4.26 8.77
N GLY A 122 13.37 5.26 8.23
CA GLY A 122 14.34 5.11 7.13
C GLY A 122 15.78 5.20 7.61
N ASP A 123 16.73 5.17 6.68
CA ASP A 123 18.15 5.23 7.05
C ASP A 123 18.60 6.60 7.56
N HIS A 124 18.07 7.70 7.02
CA HIS A 124 18.35 9.04 7.51
C HIS A 124 17.83 9.26 8.94
N ASP A 125 16.72 8.63 9.30
CA ASP A 125 16.22 8.63 10.67
C ASP A 125 17.21 8.00 11.67
N ARG A 126 18.09 7.11 11.19
CA ARG A 126 19.00 6.30 12.02
C ARG A 126 20.49 6.59 11.76
N GLN A 127 20.83 7.55 10.89
CA GLN A 127 22.18 7.74 10.37
C GLN A 127 23.23 8.12 11.45
N HIS A 128 22.81 8.85 12.47
CA HIS A 128 23.69 9.22 13.60
C HIS A 128 23.74 8.15 14.70
N GLY A 129 23.16 6.97 14.48
CA GLY A 129 23.30 5.79 15.34
C GLY A 129 22.47 5.80 16.63
N THR A 130 21.70 6.86 16.89
CA THR A 130 20.72 6.95 17.99
C THR A 130 19.31 7.15 17.42
N MET A 131 18.32 6.53 18.06
CA MET A 131 16.89 6.65 17.70
C MET A 131 16.08 7.34 18.81
N THR A 132 16.71 8.05 19.73
CA THR A 132 16.01 8.71 20.84
C THR A 132 14.94 9.68 20.35
N ASP A 133 15.29 10.52 19.37
CA ASP A 133 14.39 11.55 18.86
C ASP A 133 13.29 10.95 17.97
N PHE A 134 13.64 9.99 17.09
CA PHE A 134 12.65 9.21 16.36
C PHE A 134 11.71 8.48 17.32
N GLY A 135 12.23 7.84 18.36
CA GLY A 135 11.44 7.10 19.34
C GLY A 135 10.47 7.99 20.11
N ALA A 136 10.90 9.18 20.50
CA ALA A 136 10.03 10.18 21.12
C ALA A 136 8.91 10.63 20.16
N PHE A 137 9.25 10.87 18.89
CA PHE A 137 8.28 11.18 17.84
C PHE A 137 7.30 10.02 17.60
N PHE A 138 7.82 8.81 17.42
CA PHE A 138 7.05 7.60 17.18
C PHE A 138 6.09 7.33 18.33
N ALA A 139 6.54 7.37 19.58
CA ALA A 139 5.67 7.18 20.75
C ALA A 139 4.53 8.20 20.79
N LYS A 140 4.79 9.46 20.41
CA LYS A 140 3.77 10.50 20.32
C LYS A 140 2.74 10.22 19.21
N VAL A 141 3.19 9.78 18.03
CA VAL A 141 2.31 9.48 16.90
C VAL A 141 1.56 8.17 17.14
N ALA A 142 2.27 7.07 17.37
CA ALA A 142 1.76 5.73 17.63
C ALA A 142 0.82 5.70 18.83
N GLY A 143 1.17 6.39 19.93
CA GLY A 143 0.33 6.49 21.13
C GLY A 143 -0.88 7.42 21.01
N SER A 144 -1.03 8.15 19.92
CA SER A 144 -2.22 8.98 19.68
C SER A 144 -3.31 8.21 18.94
N ARG A 145 -4.52 8.79 18.86
CA ARG A 145 -5.65 8.20 18.10
C ARG A 145 -5.29 7.86 16.64
N ARG A 146 -4.30 8.54 16.07
CA ARG A 146 -3.90 8.35 14.67
C ARG A 146 -2.99 7.14 14.44
N GLY A 147 -2.29 6.62 15.45
CA GLY A 147 -1.09 5.79 15.26
C GLY A 147 -1.17 4.34 15.73
N GLY A 148 -2.34 3.86 16.15
CA GLY A 148 -2.59 2.43 16.36
C GLY A 148 -2.09 1.83 17.70
N GLY A 149 -1.40 2.60 18.55
CA GLY A 149 -1.00 2.19 19.90
C GLY A 149 0.27 1.34 19.99
N HIS A 150 1.18 1.46 19.01
CA HIS A 150 2.40 0.65 18.94
C HIS A 150 3.56 1.22 19.75
N ASN A 151 4.49 0.35 20.14
CA ASN A 151 5.68 0.70 20.91
C ASN A 151 6.95 0.20 20.22
N ALA A 152 8.09 0.79 20.59
CA ALA A 152 9.40 0.25 20.24
C ALA A 152 9.58 -1.17 20.80
N VAL A 153 10.31 -2.00 20.06
CA VAL A 153 10.70 -3.35 20.47
C VAL A 153 12.23 -3.43 20.56
N PRO A 154 12.79 -3.69 21.76
CA PRO A 154 14.24 -3.79 21.94
C PRO A 154 14.75 -5.12 21.37
N ASN A 155 15.62 -5.05 20.36
CA ASN A 155 16.13 -6.21 19.64
C ASN A 155 17.66 -6.27 19.63
N PRO A 156 18.27 -7.44 19.93
CA PRO A 156 19.70 -7.65 19.76
C PRO A 156 20.03 -7.77 18.27
N LEU A 157 20.76 -6.80 17.72
CA LEU A 157 21.32 -6.86 16.38
C LEU A 157 22.84 -7.04 16.42
N LYS A 158 23.36 -7.84 15.48
CA LYS A 158 24.81 -8.01 15.29
C LYS A 158 25.39 -6.75 14.66
N ARG A 159 26.36 -6.11 15.33
CA ARG A 159 27.12 -4.96 14.79
C ARG A 159 28.61 -5.29 14.70
N LEU A 160 29.38 -4.41 14.04
CA LEU A 160 30.84 -4.54 13.90
C LEU A 160 31.56 -4.70 15.24
N ASN A 161 31.11 -3.99 16.28
CA ASN A 161 31.70 -4.02 17.62
C ASN A 161 31.05 -5.07 18.56
N GLY A 162 30.25 -5.99 18.02
CA GLY A 162 29.51 -7.01 18.76
C GLY A 162 27.99 -6.77 18.79
N PRO A 163 27.21 -7.71 19.37
CA PRO A 163 25.77 -7.56 19.50
C PRO A 163 25.40 -6.34 20.35
N GLN A 164 24.45 -5.54 19.86
CA GLN A 164 23.89 -4.40 20.58
C GLN A 164 22.37 -4.49 20.56
N THR A 165 21.73 -4.26 21.71
CA THR A 165 20.28 -4.08 21.77
C THR A 165 19.94 -2.70 21.22
N ILE A 166 19.11 -2.67 20.18
CA ILE A 166 18.58 -1.43 19.61
C ILE A 166 17.07 -1.52 19.56
N ASP A 167 16.41 -0.37 19.70
CA ASP A 167 14.97 -0.28 19.49
C ASP A 167 14.68 -0.37 17.99
N GLN A 168 13.76 -1.26 17.63
CA GLN A 168 13.15 -1.35 16.31
C GLN A 168 11.64 -1.09 16.39
N TYR A 169 11.08 -0.51 15.34
CA TYR A 169 9.72 0.06 15.34
C TYR A 169 8.81 -0.66 14.37
N TYR A 170 8.71 -1.98 14.49
CA TYR A 170 7.85 -2.81 13.65
C TYR A 170 6.56 -3.18 14.36
N TYR A 171 5.48 -3.31 13.58
CA TYR A 171 4.15 -3.58 14.09
C TYR A 171 3.25 -4.11 12.97
N ALA A 172 2.07 -4.59 13.34
CA ALA A 172 1.12 -5.13 12.37
C ALA A 172 -0.32 -4.76 12.74
N GLU A 173 -1.10 -4.46 11.72
CA GLU A 173 -2.51 -4.11 11.84
C GLU A 173 -3.34 -4.86 10.78
N THR A 174 -4.63 -5.02 11.06
CA THR A 174 -5.58 -5.47 10.03
C THR A 174 -6.48 -4.29 9.70
N LEU A 175 -6.30 -3.73 8.51
CA LEU A 175 -6.97 -2.52 8.04
C LEU A 175 -7.85 -2.89 6.84
N ASN A 176 -9.16 -2.64 6.93
CA ASN A 176 -10.12 -2.98 5.89
C ASN A 176 -10.01 -4.44 5.36
N GLY A 177 -9.68 -5.38 6.26
CA GLY A 177 -9.53 -6.80 5.92
C GLY A 177 -8.16 -7.20 5.36
N VAL A 178 -7.25 -6.24 5.11
CA VAL A 178 -5.86 -6.51 4.72
C VAL A 178 -4.97 -6.56 5.95
N ARG A 179 -4.10 -7.58 6.05
CA ARG A 179 -3.06 -7.63 7.07
C ARG A 179 -1.85 -6.81 6.60
N CYS A 180 -1.61 -5.69 7.28
CA CYS A 180 -0.51 -4.77 7.02
C CYS A 180 0.62 -5.02 8.01
N LEU A 181 1.82 -5.32 7.50
CA LEU A 181 3.02 -5.58 8.30
C LEU A 181 4.03 -4.47 8.05
N PHE A 182 4.29 -3.65 9.06
CA PHE A 182 5.23 -2.52 9.01
C PHE A 182 6.56 -2.97 9.60
N LEU A 183 7.60 -2.99 8.77
CA LEU A 183 8.93 -3.48 9.12
C LEU A 183 9.87 -2.32 9.38
N ASP A 184 10.79 -2.53 10.33
CA ASP A 184 11.94 -1.66 10.54
C ASP A 184 13.18 -2.43 10.09
N MET A 185 13.57 -2.19 8.84
CA MET A 185 14.69 -2.86 8.19
C MET A 185 16.02 -2.12 8.39
N VAL A 186 16.02 -1.01 9.11
CA VAL A 186 17.19 -0.14 9.24
C VAL A 186 17.92 -0.50 10.51
N SER A 187 19.14 -1.02 10.39
CA SER A 187 20.02 -1.20 11.54
C SER A 187 20.89 0.05 11.70
N ALA A 188 21.27 0.37 12.94
CA ALA A 188 21.88 1.65 13.26
C ALA A 188 23.11 1.93 12.39
N GLY A 189 23.11 3.09 11.71
CA GLY A 189 24.29 3.62 11.05
C GLY A 189 25.48 3.68 12.00
N TYR A 190 26.70 3.75 11.48
CA TYR A 190 27.93 3.68 12.29
C TYR A 190 28.19 4.95 13.12
N GLY A 191 27.16 5.76 13.38
CA GLY A 191 27.25 7.03 14.11
C GLY A 191 27.86 8.15 13.28
N GLN A 192 27.95 7.97 11.96
CA GLN A 192 28.54 8.91 11.01
C GLN A 192 27.65 8.98 9.79
N GLU A 193 27.24 10.21 9.44
CA GLU A 193 26.51 10.53 8.22
C GLU A 193 27.25 9.97 6.99
N GLY A 194 26.52 9.33 6.08
CA GLY A 194 27.07 8.69 4.88
C GLY A 194 27.95 7.44 5.14
N PHE A 195 28.17 7.02 6.39
CA PHE A 195 29.00 5.85 6.71
C PHE A 195 28.18 4.66 7.19
N GLY A 196 27.97 3.73 6.25
CA GLY A 196 27.48 2.38 6.47
C GLY A 196 25.99 2.31 6.77
N LEU A 197 25.20 2.39 5.70
CA LEU A 197 23.86 1.83 5.64
C LEU A 197 23.97 0.32 5.88
N ASP A 198 23.29 -0.17 6.89
CA ASP A 198 23.23 -1.60 7.23
C ASP A 198 21.76 -1.93 7.43
N PHE A 199 21.19 -2.72 6.51
CA PHE A 199 19.79 -3.12 6.58
C PHE A 199 19.69 -4.53 7.16
N ARG A 200 18.98 -4.67 8.29
CA ARG A 200 18.81 -5.93 9.03
C ARG A 200 17.46 -5.99 9.71
N LEU A 201 16.86 -7.17 9.73
CA LEU A 201 15.68 -7.44 10.56
C LEU A 201 16.10 -7.94 11.94
N GLY A 202 17.08 -8.84 11.99
CA GLY A 202 17.46 -9.55 13.20
C GLY A 202 16.52 -10.69 13.60
N PRO A 203 16.96 -11.61 14.47
CA PRO A 203 16.20 -12.82 14.78
C PRO A 203 14.79 -12.59 15.36
N PRO A 204 14.57 -11.65 16.32
CA PRO A 204 13.23 -11.48 16.90
C PRO A 204 12.20 -10.94 15.91
N GLN A 205 12.58 -9.95 15.09
CA GLN A 205 11.68 -9.39 14.09
C GLN A 205 11.38 -10.42 12.99
N ARG A 206 12.36 -11.24 12.59
CA ARG A 206 12.12 -12.36 11.64
C ARG A 206 11.14 -13.40 12.18
N ALA A 207 11.35 -13.86 13.42
CA ALA A 207 10.44 -14.81 14.05
C ALA A 207 9.02 -14.23 14.23
N TRP A 208 8.92 -12.95 14.58
CA TRP A 208 7.65 -12.24 14.63
C TRP A 208 6.99 -12.19 13.24
N LEU A 209 7.73 -11.82 12.20
CA LEU A 209 7.25 -11.70 10.82
C LEU A 209 6.71 -13.05 10.31
N GLU A 210 7.45 -14.13 10.51
CA GLU A 210 7.02 -15.49 10.15
C GLU A 210 5.68 -15.83 10.83
N GLY A 211 5.55 -15.54 12.14
CA GLY A 211 4.31 -15.74 12.88
C GLY A 211 3.14 -14.92 12.34
N GLN A 212 3.36 -13.65 11.98
CA GLN A 212 2.34 -12.78 11.42
C GLN A 212 1.87 -13.25 10.03
N LEU A 213 2.81 -13.61 9.17
CA LEU A 213 2.53 -14.11 7.83
C LEU A 213 1.75 -15.42 7.90
N LYS A 214 2.21 -16.37 8.73
CA LYS A 214 1.51 -17.63 8.94
C LYS A 214 0.07 -17.41 9.43
N ALA A 215 -0.13 -16.55 10.42
CA ALA A 215 -1.46 -16.27 10.96
C ALA A 215 -2.41 -15.68 9.91
N ALA A 216 -1.92 -14.78 9.06
CA ALA A 216 -2.71 -14.18 7.99
C ALA A 216 -3.05 -15.19 6.88
N VAL A 217 -2.10 -16.04 6.49
CA VAL A 217 -2.32 -17.13 5.54
C VAL A 217 -3.37 -18.11 6.06
N ASP A 218 -3.27 -18.53 7.32
CA ASP A 218 -4.23 -19.43 7.95
C ASP A 218 -5.65 -18.80 8.00
N GLN A 219 -5.75 -17.47 8.01
CA GLN A 219 -7.00 -16.71 7.99
C GLN A 219 -7.48 -16.31 6.58
N GLY A 220 -6.70 -16.57 5.53
CA GLY A 220 -7.01 -16.15 4.16
C GLY A 220 -7.06 -14.63 3.96
N GLN A 221 -6.31 -13.86 4.75
CA GLN A 221 -6.25 -12.41 4.65
C GLN A 221 -5.27 -11.97 3.55
N PRO A 222 -5.63 -11.00 2.69
CA PRO A 222 -4.65 -10.34 1.83
C PRO A 222 -3.54 -9.72 2.69
N LEU A 223 -2.30 -9.78 2.19
CA LEU A 223 -1.11 -9.38 2.91
C LEU A 223 -0.40 -8.23 2.19
N ALA A 224 -0.09 -7.17 2.93
CA ALA A 224 0.74 -6.06 2.48
C ALA A 224 1.89 -5.83 3.48
N VAL A 225 3.10 -5.65 2.96
CA VAL A 225 4.30 -5.33 3.73
C VAL A 225 4.72 -3.89 3.44
N PHE A 226 5.15 -3.19 4.47
CA PHE A 226 5.58 -1.81 4.42
C PHE A 226 7.00 -1.74 4.97
N THR A 227 7.93 -1.25 4.16
CA THR A 227 9.37 -1.17 4.47
C THR A 227 9.94 0.12 3.91
N HIS A 228 11.18 0.45 4.28
CA HIS A 228 11.90 1.57 3.71
C HIS A 228 12.61 1.17 2.40
N THR A 229 13.25 0.00 2.35
CA THR A 229 14.06 -0.45 1.20
C THR A 229 13.55 -1.74 0.57
N TYR A 230 14.14 -2.16 -0.55
CA TYR A 230 13.85 -3.48 -1.10
C TYR A 230 14.29 -4.58 -0.12
N PRO A 231 13.59 -5.72 -0.07
CA PRO A 231 14.09 -6.92 0.60
C PRO A 231 15.50 -7.36 0.17
N GLU A 232 15.90 -7.14 -1.10
CA GLU A 232 17.25 -7.45 -1.59
C GLU A 232 18.35 -6.58 -0.95
N ASP A 233 18.01 -5.44 -0.33
CA ASP A 233 18.98 -4.53 0.29
C ASP A 233 19.45 -5.00 1.67
N LEU A 234 18.82 -6.04 2.23
CA LEU A 234 19.29 -6.67 3.47
C LEU A 234 20.74 -7.12 3.34
N SER A 235 21.57 -6.67 4.27
CA SER A 235 23.02 -6.85 4.23
C SER A 235 23.45 -8.29 4.54
N ASP A 236 22.64 -9.02 5.33
CA ASP A 236 22.87 -10.44 5.58
C ASP A 236 22.23 -11.31 4.49
N ARG A 237 23.02 -12.20 3.88
CA ARG A 237 22.57 -13.05 2.76
C ARG A 237 21.49 -14.04 3.18
N GLU A 238 21.56 -14.58 4.40
CA GLU A 238 20.58 -15.55 4.88
C GLU A 238 19.27 -14.83 5.24
N GLU A 239 19.34 -13.70 5.95
CA GLU A 239 18.14 -12.89 6.25
C GLU A 239 17.44 -12.43 4.96
N ARG A 240 18.21 -12.02 3.95
CA ARG A 240 17.68 -11.65 2.63
C ARG A 240 16.95 -12.80 1.95
N ALA A 241 17.57 -13.98 1.90
CA ALA A 241 16.97 -15.15 1.26
C ALA A 241 15.71 -15.61 2.00
N GLU A 242 15.73 -15.55 3.33
CA GLU A 242 14.58 -15.87 4.18
C GLU A 242 13.43 -14.89 3.97
N LEU A 243 13.68 -13.57 4.03
CA LEU A 243 12.64 -12.55 3.82
C LEU A 243 11.99 -12.70 2.43
N ALA A 244 12.80 -12.87 1.39
CA ALA A 244 12.27 -13.07 0.04
C ALA A 244 11.44 -14.37 -0.06
N GLY A 245 11.87 -15.43 0.62
CA GLY A 245 11.12 -16.68 0.75
C GLY A 245 9.79 -16.51 1.48
N LEU A 246 9.78 -15.76 2.57
CA LEU A 246 8.59 -15.45 3.39
C LEU A 246 7.56 -14.64 2.61
N ILE A 247 7.98 -13.55 1.96
CA ILE A 247 7.11 -12.69 1.13
C ILE A 247 6.45 -13.54 0.04
N ARG A 248 7.26 -14.27 -0.72
CA ARG A 248 6.78 -15.07 -1.85
C ARG A 248 5.92 -16.26 -1.43
N GLY A 249 6.31 -16.94 -0.35
CA GLY A 249 5.65 -18.14 0.16
C GLY A 249 4.30 -17.86 0.82
N SER A 250 4.12 -16.65 1.36
CA SER A 250 2.91 -16.29 2.12
C SER A 250 1.85 -15.56 1.29
N GLY A 251 2.09 -15.33 -0.01
CA GLY A 251 1.14 -14.63 -0.87
C GLY A 251 1.00 -13.14 -0.54
N VAL A 252 2.07 -12.49 -0.08
CA VAL A 252 2.13 -11.03 0.01
C VAL A 252 1.84 -10.46 -1.38
N CYS A 253 0.87 -9.56 -1.49
CA CYS A 253 0.46 -8.99 -2.77
C CYS A 253 1.11 -7.62 -3.04
N LEU A 254 1.50 -6.91 -1.98
CA LEU A 254 2.11 -5.59 -2.05
C LEU A 254 3.26 -5.47 -1.04
N VAL A 255 4.38 -4.93 -1.49
CA VAL A 255 5.46 -4.40 -0.67
C VAL A 255 5.61 -2.91 -1.03
N GLU A 256 5.19 -2.02 -0.14
CA GLU A 256 5.34 -0.57 -0.34
C GLU A 256 6.61 -0.06 0.37
N MET A 257 7.42 0.72 -0.34
CA MET A 257 8.82 1.05 -0.01
C MET A 257 9.09 2.56 -0.17
N GLY A 258 10.13 3.09 0.48
CA GLY A 258 10.69 4.42 0.24
C GLY A 258 12.05 4.33 -0.45
N HIS A 259 13.02 5.13 0.00
CA HIS A 259 14.47 5.04 -0.28
C HIS A 259 14.92 5.31 -1.73
N THR A 260 14.09 5.01 -2.72
CA THR A 260 14.46 5.21 -4.14
C THR A 260 14.43 6.68 -4.55
N HIS A 261 13.63 7.51 -3.88
CA HIS A 261 13.35 8.92 -4.20
C HIS A 261 12.64 9.15 -5.54
N TYR A 262 12.26 8.08 -6.24
CA TYR A 262 11.50 8.13 -7.47
C TYR A 262 10.43 7.04 -7.53
N ASN A 263 9.42 7.25 -8.37
CA ASN A 263 8.38 6.26 -8.59
C ASN A 263 8.98 5.05 -9.31
N GLU A 264 8.95 3.91 -8.63
CA GLU A 264 9.40 2.64 -9.17
C GLU A 264 8.39 1.55 -8.83
N LEU A 265 8.09 0.72 -9.83
CA LEU A 265 7.29 -0.48 -9.65
C LEU A 265 8.11 -1.66 -10.14
N ALA A 266 8.14 -2.73 -9.37
CA ALA A 266 8.63 -4.03 -9.79
C ALA A 266 7.59 -5.10 -9.48
N HIS A 267 7.46 -6.11 -10.34
CA HIS A 267 6.47 -7.16 -10.16
C HIS A 267 7.10 -8.53 -10.43
N ASP A 268 7.02 -9.44 -9.46
CA ASP A 268 7.63 -10.77 -9.56
C ASP A 268 6.67 -11.86 -10.08
N GLY A 269 5.50 -11.44 -10.58
CA GLY A 269 4.39 -12.30 -10.99
C GLY A 269 3.41 -12.63 -9.86
N ARG A 270 3.69 -12.22 -8.62
CA ARG A 270 2.81 -12.40 -7.45
C ARG A 270 2.69 -11.14 -6.61
N THR A 271 3.82 -10.50 -6.36
CA THR A 271 3.96 -9.37 -5.46
C THR A 271 4.30 -8.13 -6.27
N LEU A 272 3.57 -7.05 -6.03
CA LEU A 272 3.99 -5.71 -6.45
C LEU A 272 4.94 -5.13 -5.40
N TYR A 273 6.11 -4.71 -5.84
CA TYR A 273 7.02 -3.87 -5.06
C TYR A 273 6.88 -2.45 -5.61
N ALA A 274 6.54 -1.50 -4.74
CA ALA A 274 6.25 -0.14 -5.16
C ALA A 274 6.98 0.86 -4.27
N ALA A 275 7.63 1.82 -4.90
CA ALA A 275 8.19 2.99 -4.24
C ALA A 275 7.62 4.26 -4.87
N ALA A 276 7.47 5.31 -4.06
CA ALA A 276 7.00 6.61 -4.50
C ALA A 276 8.15 7.62 -4.53
N ARG A 277 7.98 8.68 -5.31
CA ARG A 277 8.88 9.83 -5.30
C ARG A 277 9.01 10.44 -3.92
N SER A 278 10.22 10.91 -3.65
CA SER A 278 10.53 11.68 -2.46
C SER A 278 9.81 13.04 -2.48
N VAL A 279 9.41 13.51 -1.31
CA VAL A 279 8.99 14.90 -1.08
C VAL A 279 10.21 15.81 -0.88
N GLY A 280 11.25 15.32 -0.20
CA GLY A 280 12.42 16.08 0.19
C GLY A 280 13.55 16.14 -0.85
N GLN A 281 13.83 15.01 -1.48
CA GLN A 281 14.93 14.79 -2.41
C GLN A 281 14.40 14.27 -3.75
N ASN A 282 13.31 14.87 -4.23
CA ASN A 282 12.63 14.42 -5.44
C ASN A 282 13.56 14.47 -6.67
N GLU A 283 13.85 13.31 -7.25
CA GLU A 283 14.61 13.20 -8.50
C GLU A 283 13.72 13.33 -9.76
N ASP A 284 12.40 13.36 -9.58
CA ASP A 284 11.44 13.13 -10.65
C ASP A 284 10.18 14.02 -10.57
N GLY A 285 10.10 15.00 -11.48
CA GLY A 285 8.86 15.71 -11.80
C GLY A 285 8.29 16.47 -10.60
N SER A 286 6.96 16.63 -10.57
CA SER A 286 6.29 17.35 -9.48
C SER A 286 6.11 16.47 -8.25
N VAL A 287 6.31 17.06 -7.07
CA VAL A 287 6.04 16.43 -5.76
C VAL A 287 4.58 16.02 -5.65
N GLY A 288 4.29 14.99 -4.87
CA GLY A 288 2.97 14.39 -4.75
C GLY A 288 2.94 13.24 -3.76
N TYR A 289 1.97 12.36 -3.95
CA TYR A 289 1.86 11.13 -3.19
C TYR A 289 1.35 10.00 -4.11
N ALA A 290 1.72 8.77 -3.79
CA ALA A 290 1.18 7.61 -4.47
C ALA A 290 -0.15 7.18 -3.84
N VAL A 291 -1.04 6.63 -4.64
CA VAL A 291 -2.26 5.98 -4.19
C VAL A 291 -2.15 4.52 -4.57
N ALA A 292 -2.24 3.65 -3.57
CA ALA A 292 -2.26 2.21 -3.74
C ALA A 292 -3.60 1.65 -3.26
N ALA A 293 -4.09 0.61 -3.95
CA ALA A 293 -5.33 -0.05 -3.61
C ALA A 293 -5.23 -1.58 -3.77
N ILE A 294 -5.83 -2.31 -2.84
CA ILE A 294 -6.06 -3.76 -2.93
C ILE A 294 -7.57 -3.97 -3.06
N ASP A 295 -7.99 -4.48 -4.21
CA ASP A 295 -9.40 -4.71 -4.57
C ASP A 295 -9.60 -6.16 -5.03
N GLY A 296 -9.91 -7.03 -4.06
CA GLY A 296 -9.88 -8.48 -4.27
C GLY A 296 -8.44 -8.93 -4.52
N ASP A 297 -8.22 -9.59 -5.66
CA ASP A 297 -6.90 -10.13 -6.04
C ASP A 297 -6.05 -9.14 -6.87
N VAL A 298 -6.55 -7.92 -7.08
CA VAL A 298 -5.88 -6.89 -7.87
C VAL A 298 -5.23 -5.85 -6.97
N VAL A 299 -3.95 -5.61 -7.20
CA VAL A 299 -3.21 -4.48 -6.62
C VAL A 299 -3.05 -3.42 -7.70
N SER A 300 -3.52 -2.21 -7.41
CA SER A 300 -3.41 -1.05 -8.29
C SER A 300 -2.61 0.05 -7.61
N TRP A 301 -1.80 0.75 -8.40
CA TRP A 301 -0.95 1.83 -7.93
C TRP A 301 -0.94 2.96 -8.96
N ARG A 302 -0.99 4.21 -8.51
CA ARG A 302 -0.85 5.39 -9.38
C ARG A 302 -0.39 6.62 -8.59
N PHE A 303 0.51 7.41 -9.16
CA PHE A 303 0.99 8.64 -8.55
C PHE A 303 0.03 9.83 -8.78
N LYS A 304 -0.20 10.62 -7.73
CA LYS A 304 -0.96 11.86 -7.74
C LYS A 304 -0.02 13.04 -7.47
N PRO A 305 0.44 13.77 -8.51
CA PRO A 305 1.25 14.96 -8.32
C PRO A 305 0.39 16.14 -7.79
N LEU A 306 1.01 17.03 -7.02
CA LEU A 306 0.34 18.21 -6.42
C LEU A 306 -0.01 19.27 -7.46
N ASP A 307 0.74 19.37 -8.55
CA ASP A 307 0.48 20.32 -9.63
C ASP A 307 -0.75 19.96 -10.50
N ARG A 308 -1.32 18.78 -10.26
CA ARG A 308 -2.55 18.31 -10.88
C ARG A 308 -3.69 18.35 -9.88
N ALA A 309 -4.67 19.23 -10.09
CA ALA A 309 -5.85 19.28 -9.25
C ALA A 309 -6.70 18.00 -9.35
N LEU A 310 -7.45 17.69 -8.28
CA LEU A 310 -8.54 16.71 -8.29
C LEU A 310 -9.63 17.11 -9.31
N PRO A 311 -10.42 16.15 -9.84
CA PRO A 311 -10.55 14.75 -9.44
C PRO A 311 -9.37 13.87 -9.89
N PHE A 312 -9.23 12.72 -9.23
CA PHE A 312 -8.32 11.64 -9.58
C PHE A 312 -9.07 10.31 -9.69
N VAL A 313 -8.71 9.48 -10.65
CA VAL A 313 -9.28 8.13 -10.84
C VAL A 313 -8.19 7.08 -10.95
N MET A 314 -8.45 5.88 -10.42
CA MET A 314 -7.57 4.73 -10.61
C MET A 314 -8.40 3.48 -10.82
N ILE A 315 -8.16 2.74 -11.90
CA ILE A 315 -8.81 1.45 -12.15
C ILE A 315 -8.25 0.45 -11.13
N THR A 316 -9.14 -0.15 -10.34
CA THR A 316 -8.82 -1.13 -9.29
C THR A 316 -9.17 -2.56 -9.70
N SER A 317 -9.96 -2.73 -10.77
CA SER A 317 -10.18 -4.02 -11.42
C SER A 317 -10.67 -3.77 -12.85
N PRO A 318 -10.20 -4.53 -13.86
CA PRO A 318 -9.15 -5.55 -13.80
C PRO A 318 -7.73 -4.95 -13.63
N ALA A 319 -6.71 -5.80 -13.53
CA ALA A 319 -5.31 -5.38 -13.49
C ALA A 319 -4.77 -5.00 -14.88
N ASP A 320 -3.80 -4.09 -14.93
CA ASP A 320 -2.96 -3.87 -16.12
C ASP A 320 -2.01 -5.06 -16.32
N ARG A 321 -1.67 -5.38 -17.58
CA ARG A 321 -0.75 -6.45 -17.95
C ARG A 321 0.59 -6.42 -17.23
N ARG A 322 1.08 -5.25 -16.83
CA ARG A 322 2.35 -5.10 -16.09
C ARG A 322 2.26 -5.63 -14.66
N LEU A 323 1.06 -5.58 -14.07
CA LEU A 323 0.80 -5.93 -12.67
C LEU A 323 -0.12 -7.16 -12.53
N ALA A 324 -0.59 -7.74 -13.64
CA ALA A 324 -1.54 -8.82 -13.63
C ALA A 324 -0.95 -10.12 -13.08
N THR A 325 -1.67 -10.75 -12.17
CA THR A 325 -1.37 -12.08 -11.63
C THR A 325 -2.26 -13.15 -12.26
N GLU A 326 -3.47 -12.79 -12.71
CA GLU A 326 -4.47 -13.67 -13.30
C GLU A 326 -5.03 -13.08 -14.61
N PRO A 327 -5.46 -13.94 -15.57
CA PRO A 327 -6.17 -13.49 -16.76
C PRO A 327 -7.56 -12.92 -16.41
N LEU A 328 -8.16 -12.19 -17.36
CA LEU A 328 -9.58 -11.85 -17.28
C LEU A 328 -10.45 -13.10 -17.08
N PRO A 329 -11.38 -13.10 -16.11
CA PRO A 329 -12.14 -14.30 -15.73
C PRO A 329 -13.18 -14.71 -16.78
N SER A 330 -13.69 -13.75 -17.57
CA SER A 330 -14.65 -14.00 -18.63
C SER A 330 -14.62 -12.88 -19.69
N GLN A 331 -15.42 -13.01 -20.75
CA GLN A 331 -15.62 -11.93 -21.73
C GLN A 331 -16.49 -10.78 -21.17
N HIS A 332 -17.27 -11.02 -20.12
CA HIS A 332 -17.98 -9.95 -19.42
C HIS A 332 -17.22 -9.62 -18.14
N ILE A 333 -16.53 -8.50 -18.14
CA ILE A 333 -15.64 -8.11 -17.04
C ILE A 333 -16.32 -7.06 -16.17
N GLU A 334 -16.07 -7.15 -14.87
CA GLU A 334 -16.39 -6.08 -13.94
C GLU A 334 -15.24 -5.08 -13.88
N VAL A 335 -15.53 -3.85 -14.30
CA VAL A 335 -14.61 -2.73 -14.18
C VAL A 335 -14.96 -1.97 -12.93
N ARG A 336 -13.98 -1.79 -12.06
CA ARG A 336 -14.07 -0.96 -10.84
C ARG A 336 -12.98 0.09 -10.88
N ALA A 337 -13.31 1.30 -10.42
CA ALA A 337 -12.36 2.39 -10.29
C ALA A 337 -12.57 3.15 -8.99
N LEU A 338 -11.47 3.45 -8.32
CA LEU A 338 -11.38 4.40 -7.21
C LEU A 338 -11.47 5.82 -7.75
N VAL A 339 -12.26 6.66 -7.10
CA VAL A 339 -12.34 8.10 -7.38
C VAL A 339 -11.97 8.88 -6.12
N LEU A 340 -11.03 9.82 -6.27
CA LEU A 340 -10.63 10.76 -5.24
C LEU A 340 -11.09 12.16 -5.68
N SER A 341 -11.90 12.82 -4.86
CA SER A 341 -12.43 14.16 -5.13
C SER A 341 -12.83 14.85 -3.83
N ASN A 342 -12.76 16.19 -3.84
CA ASN A 342 -13.32 17.03 -2.77
C ASN A 342 -14.82 17.31 -2.96
N GLN A 343 -15.39 16.95 -4.12
CA GLN A 343 -16.81 17.11 -4.42
C GLN A 343 -17.59 15.88 -3.96
N PRO A 344 -18.86 16.04 -3.55
CA PRO A 344 -19.71 14.91 -3.17
C PRO A 344 -19.88 13.95 -4.35
N GLN A 345 -20.05 12.65 -4.04
CA GLN A 345 -20.20 11.58 -5.05
C GLN A 345 -21.31 11.84 -6.07
N SER A 346 -22.37 12.57 -5.69
CA SER A 346 -23.45 12.97 -6.60
C SER A 346 -23.01 13.87 -7.76
N ALA A 347 -21.85 14.53 -7.66
CA ALA A 347 -21.29 15.37 -8.72
C ALA A 347 -20.41 14.58 -9.70
N TRP A 348 -20.06 13.33 -9.38
CA TRP A 348 -19.12 12.55 -10.18
C TRP A 348 -19.78 12.05 -11.46
N CYS A 349 -19.12 12.27 -12.59
CA CYS A 349 -19.45 11.70 -13.88
C CYS A 349 -18.29 10.82 -14.32
N CYS A 350 -18.47 9.49 -14.24
CA CYS A 350 -17.45 8.51 -14.58
C CYS A 350 -17.87 7.69 -15.79
N ASP A 351 -17.01 7.60 -16.80
CA ASP A 351 -17.27 6.82 -18.01
C ASP A 351 -16.13 5.84 -18.27
N VAL A 352 -16.46 4.59 -18.55
CA VAL A 352 -15.53 3.56 -19.00
C VAL A 352 -15.55 3.46 -20.52
N ARG A 353 -14.39 3.19 -21.12
CA ARG A 353 -14.26 2.98 -22.57
C ARG A 353 -13.26 1.86 -22.86
N ILE A 354 -13.62 1.01 -23.82
CA ILE A 354 -12.73 -0.02 -24.37
C ILE A 354 -12.23 0.50 -25.71
N ASP A 355 -10.90 0.60 -25.85
CA ASP A 355 -10.23 1.17 -27.01
C ASP A 355 -10.91 2.48 -27.46
N ASP A 356 -11.29 2.58 -28.74
CA ASP A 356 -11.97 3.73 -29.33
C ASP A 356 -13.50 3.53 -29.40
N GLY A 357 -14.04 2.57 -28.64
CA GLY A 357 -15.46 2.27 -28.56
C GLY A 357 -16.28 3.35 -27.85
N PRO A 358 -17.61 3.17 -27.74
CA PRO A 358 -18.47 4.11 -27.04
C PRO A 358 -18.14 4.15 -25.54
N ALA A 359 -18.26 5.35 -24.96
CA ALA A 359 -18.20 5.53 -23.52
C ALA A 359 -19.47 4.94 -22.87
N GLN A 360 -19.29 4.18 -21.79
CA GLN A 360 -20.37 3.64 -20.97
C GLN A 360 -20.31 4.28 -19.58
N ARG A 361 -21.45 4.79 -19.11
CA ARG A 361 -21.57 5.40 -17.78
C ARG A 361 -21.35 4.34 -16.70
N MET A 362 -20.44 4.63 -15.77
CA MET A 362 -20.24 3.86 -14.55
C MET A 362 -21.18 4.36 -13.45
N VAL A 363 -21.52 3.47 -12.51
CA VAL A 363 -22.41 3.77 -11.38
C VAL A 363 -21.66 3.61 -10.05
N PRO A 364 -21.98 4.41 -9.02
CA PRO A 364 -21.39 4.27 -7.70
C PRO A 364 -21.46 2.84 -7.13
N ASN A 365 -20.41 2.44 -6.42
CA ASN A 365 -20.31 1.18 -5.70
C ASN A 365 -19.64 1.45 -4.33
N GLY A 366 -20.45 1.84 -3.35
CA GLY A 366 -19.94 2.31 -2.07
C GLY A 366 -19.35 3.73 -2.12
N PRO A 367 -18.64 4.17 -1.08
CA PRO A 367 -18.32 5.59 -0.87
C PRO A 367 -17.27 6.15 -1.83
N ARG A 368 -16.37 5.30 -2.33
CA ARG A 368 -15.17 5.74 -3.09
C ARG A 368 -14.97 5.07 -4.43
N THR A 369 -15.82 4.13 -4.82
CA THR A 369 -15.67 3.42 -6.10
C THR A 369 -16.86 3.59 -7.02
N VAL A 370 -16.59 3.48 -8.31
CA VAL A 370 -17.59 3.34 -9.36
C VAL A 370 -17.35 2.02 -10.08
N HIS A 371 -18.40 1.44 -10.63
CA HIS A 371 -18.32 0.19 -11.37
C HIS A 371 -19.16 0.18 -12.65
N ALA A 372 -18.77 -0.68 -13.58
CA ALA A 372 -19.55 -1.02 -14.75
C ALA A 372 -19.23 -2.46 -15.17
N ARG A 373 -20.25 -3.17 -15.65
CA ARG A 373 -20.05 -4.45 -16.35
C ARG A 373 -19.97 -4.17 -17.85
N VAL A 374 -18.88 -4.61 -18.48
CA VAL A 374 -18.63 -4.38 -19.91
C VAL A 374 -18.35 -5.69 -20.62
N HIS A 375 -18.70 -5.77 -21.90
CA HIS A 375 -18.27 -6.86 -22.76
C HIS A 375 -16.88 -6.52 -23.31
N TRP A 376 -15.87 -7.34 -23.01
CA TRP A 376 -14.49 -7.24 -23.48
C TRP A 376 -14.32 -7.97 -24.82
N PRO A 377 -14.26 -7.26 -25.96
CA PRO A 377 -14.16 -7.89 -27.27
C PRO A 377 -12.85 -8.63 -27.47
N GLU A 378 -12.87 -9.66 -28.30
CA GLU A 378 -11.64 -10.33 -28.74
C GLU A 378 -10.72 -9.34 -29.47
N GLY A 379 -9.44 -9.32 -29.11
CA GLY A 379 -8.45 -8.40 -29.67
C GLY A 379 -8.45 -6.99 -29.05
N ALA A 380 -9.37 -6.68 -28.13
CA ALA A 380 -9.35 -5.41 -27.40
C ALA A 380 -8.07 -5.26 -26.57
N ARG A 381 -7.58 -4.03 -26.47
CA ARG A 381 -6.26 -3.75 -25.89
C ARG A 381 -6.29 -2.84 -24.67
N ARG A 382 -7.09 -1.78 -24.72
CA ARG A 382 -7.08 -0.71 -23.72
C ARG A 382 -8.42 -0.58 -23.04
N LEU A 383 -8.37 -0.38 -21.73
CA LEU A 383 -9.51 0.01 -20.91
C LEU A 383 -9.17 1.36 -20.29
N SER A 384 -10.05 2.34 -20.46
CA SER A 384 -9.89 3.65 -19.84
C SER A 384 -11.10 4.01 -19.01
N VAL A 385 -10.87 4.69 -17.89
CA VAL A 385 -11.92 5.29 -17.07
C VAL A 385 -11.61 6.77 -16.94
N THR A 386 -12.57 7.61 -17.30
CA THR A 386 -12.48 9.07 -17.19
C THR A 386 -13.47 9.56 -16.15
N VAL A 387 -13.04 10.49 -15.30
CA VAL A 387 -13.86 11.17 -14.31
C VAL A 387 -13.89 12.68 -14.53
N THR A 388 -15.04 13.28 -14.27
CA THR A 388 -15.21 14.70 -13.91
C THR A 388 -16.05 14.80 -12.64
N ASP A 389 -15.89 15.86 -11.86
CA ASP A 389 -16.61 16.07 -10.59
C ASP A 389 -17.33 17.43 -10.52
N GLY A 390 -17.46 18.12 -11.65
CA GLY A 390 -18.05 19.46 -11.75
C GLY A 390 -17.08 20.61 -11.46
N THR A 391 -15.87 20.34 -10.97
CA THR A 391 -14.85 21.38 -10.76
C THR A 391 -14.38 21.94 -12.10
N THR A 392 -14.24 23.26 -12.20
CA THR A 392 -13.81 23.94 -13.43
C THR A 392 -12.33 24.31 -13.39
N HIS A 393 -11.72 24.38 -14.57
CA HIS A 393 -10.31 24.71 -14.72
C HIS A 393 -10.09 26.22 -14.46
N PRO A 394 -9.23 26.60 -13.50
CA PRO A 394 -9.12 28.00 -13.06
C PRO A 394 -8.66 28.95 -14.17
N ARG A 395 -7.86 28.46 -15.12
CA ARG A 395 -7.36 29.24 -16.26
C ARG A 395 -8.12 29.04 -17.58
N LYS A 396 -9.18 28.22 -17.60
CA LYS A 396 -9.95 27.89 -18.82
C LYS A 396 -11.45 27.86 -18.48
N PRO A 397 -12.12 29.03 -18.48
CA PRO A 397 -13.53 29.15 -18.12
C PRO A 397 -14.41 28.16 -18.87
N GLY A 398 -15.34 27.51 -18.15
CA GLY A 398 -16.27 26.52 -18.71
C GLY A 398 -15.68 25.14 -18.98
N ARG A 399 -14.36 24.94 -18.90
CA ARG A 399 -13.74 23.61 -19.04
C ARG A 399 -13.72 22.91 -17.69
N LEU A 400 -14.31 21.72 -17.60
CA LEU A 400 -14.23 20.87 -16.41
C LEU A 400 -12.81 20.30 -16.23
N LEU A 401 -12.40 20.16 -14.98
CA LEU A 401 -11.26 19.31 -14.62
C LEU A 401 -11.64 17.85 -14.84
N THR A 402 -10.70 17.10 -15.39
CA THR A 402 -10.89 15.69 -15.70
C THR A 402 -9.61 14.92 -15.44
N ASP A 403 -9.78 13.67 -15.06
CA ASP A 403 -8.71 12.72 -15.00
C ASP A 403 -9.12 11.41 -15.67
N THR A 404 -8.14 10.74 -16.27
CA THR A 404 -8.31 9.48 -16.96
C THR A 404 -7.22 8.54 -16.50
N ASP A 405 -7.61 7.32 -16.14
CA ASP A 405 -6.70 6.21 -15.95
C ASP A 405 -6.89 5.21 -17.08
N THR A 406 -5.80 4.58 -17.53
CA THR A 406 -5.82 3.63 -18.65
C THR A 406 -4.94 2.45 -18.33
N ILE A 407 -5.47 1.25 -18.60
CA ILE A 407 -4.76 -0.01 -18.42
C ILE A 407 -4.90 -0.88 -19.67
N GLU A 408 -4.05 -1.89 -19.76
CA GLU A 408 -4.09 -2.96 -20.77
C GLU A 408 -4.41 -4.31 -20.09
N PRO A 409 -5.69 -4.71 -19.95
CA PRO A 409 -6.04 -5.97 -19.30
C PRO A 409 -5.52 -7.20 -20.06
N VAL A 410 -5.20 -8.26 -19.33
CA VAL A 410 -4.67 -9.51 -19.90
C VAL A 410 -5.77 -10.51 -20.25
N GLY A 411 -5.79 -10.95 -21.50
CA GLY A 411 -6.77 -11.92 -21.99
C GLY A 411 -6.58 -13.34 -21.42
N ARG A 412 -7.50 -14.25 -21.78
CA ARG A 412 -7.55 -15.64 -21.29
C ARG A 412 -6.33 -16.50 -21.64
N THR A 413 -5.50 -16.06 -22.57
CA THR A 413 -4.26 -16.74 -22.98
C THR A 413 -3.04 -16.28 -22.17
N PHE A 414 -3.22 -15.37 -21.22
CA PHE A 414 -2.15 -14.90 -20.36
C PHE A 414 -1.56 -16.03 -19.54
N VAL A 415 -0.24 -16.09 -19.53
CA VAL A 415 0.55 -16.97 -18.69
C VAL A 415 1.33 -16.09 -17.75
N ARG A 416 1.14 -16.30 -16.45
CA ARG A 416 1.88 -15.60 -15.41
C ARG A 416 3.39 -15.73 -15.66
N PRO A 417 4.16 -14.62 -15.58
CA PRO A 417 5.61 -14.67 -15.70
C PRO A 417 6.24 -15.67 -14.72
N LEU A 418 7.35 -16.29 -15.15
CA LEU A 418 8.11 -17.14 -14.25
C LEU A 418 8.69 -16.32 -13.10
N PRO A 419 8.86 -16.94 -11.91
CA PRO A 419 9.48 -16.28 -10.78
C PRO A 419 10.87 -15.75 -11.14
N GLN A 420 11.18 -14.56 -10.67
CA GLN A 420 12.47 -13.94 -10.93
C GLN A 420 13.61 -14.59 -10.16
N VAL A 421 14.81 -14.46 -10.70
CA VAL A 421 16.04 -14.99 -10.12
C VAL A 421 16.39 -14.30 -8.79
N ARG A 422 15.92 -13.06 -8.61
CA ARG A 422 16.14 -12.22 -7.42
C ARG A 422 14.79 -11.68 -6.90
N PRO A 423 14.02 -12.50 -6.15
CA PRO A 423 12.77 -12.04 -5.54
C PRO A 423 13.04 -10.94 -4.51
N GLY A 424 12.13 -9.98 -4.39
CA GLY A 424 12.31 -8.87 -3.46
C GLY A 424 13.21 -7.75 -3.97
N SER A 425 13.35 -7.59 -5.29
CA SER A 425 14.22 -6.57 -5.88
C SER A 425 13.71 -5.93 -7.16
N ASP A 426 14.51 -5.01 -7.68
CA ASP A 426 14.27 -4.27 -8.92
C ASP A 426 14.44 -5.11 -10.20
N ALA A 427 14.79 -6.41 -10.09
CA ALA A 427 14.95 -7.30 -11.24
C ALA A 427 13.69 -7.38 -12.11
N GLY A 428 12.53 -7.17 -11.48
CA GLY A 428 11.21 -7.18 -12.08
C GLY A 428 10.63 -5.84 -12.43
N ARG A 429 11.46 -4.80 -12.48
CA ARG A 429 10.99 -3.44 -12.70
C ARG A 429 10.12 -3.34 -13.94
N VAL A 430 9.04 -2.59 -13.79
CA VAL A 430 8.20 -2.13 -14.88
C VAL A 430 8.97 -1.04 -15.62
N GLU A 431 8.91 -1.06 -16.95
CA GLU A 431 9.44 0.00 -17.79
C GLU A 431 8.67 1.31 -17.58
N ALA A 432 9.01 2.34 -18.37
CA ALA A 432 8.30 3.61 -18.36
C ALA A 432 6.77 3.42 -18.43
N TRP A 433 6.06 4.05 -17.49
CA TRP A 433 4.61 4.16 -17.44
C TRP A 433 4.17 5.56 -17.01
N PRO A 434 4.35 6.58 -17.88
CA PRO A 434 4.11 7.97 -17.53
C PRO A 434 2.69 8.26 -17.03
N GLU A 435 1.68 7.54 -17.55
CA GLU A 435 0.28 7.68 -17.14
C GLU A 435 0.03 7.29 -15.67
N LYS A 436 0.92 6.45 -15.10
CA LYS A 436 0.94 6.12 -13.67
C LYS A 436 1.96 6.91 -12.87
N GLY A 437 2.75 7.75 -13.53
CA GLY A 437 3.83 8.52 -12.91
C GLY A 437 5.18 7.80 -12.83
N VAL A 438 5.37 6.68 -13.54
CA VAL A 438 6.67 5.97 -13.59
C VAL A 438 7.42 6.41 -14.84
N ARG A 439 8.57 7.09 -14.74
CA ARG A 439 9.32 7.49 -15.95
C ARG A 439 10.21 6.40 -16.52
N GLY A 440 10.79 5.55 -15.68
CA GLY A 440 11.64 4.44 -16.07
C GLY A 440 13.10 4.82 -16.39
N ASP A 441 13.45 6.10 -16.46
CA ASP A 441 14.77 6.63 -16.80
C ASP A 441 15.60 7.06 -15.57
N GLN A 442 15.10 6.81 -14.36
CA GLN A 442 15.72 7.29 -13.12
C GLN A 442 17.05 6.58 -12.81
N LEU A 443 17.91 7.24 -12.03
CA LEU A 443 19.32 6.85 -11.82
C LEU A 443 19.71 6.72 -10.33
N GLY A 444 18.75 6.82 -9.40
CA GLY A 444 19.02 6.94 -7.96
C GLY A 444 19.76 5.74 -7.34
N PRO A 445 19.86 5.68 -6.00
CA PRO A 445 20.92 4.94 -5.28
C PRO A 445 21.09 3.48 -5.73
N ASN A 446 19.98 2.83 -6.10
CA ASN A 446 19.93 1.44 -6.53
C ASN A 446 20.47 1.16 -7.96
N ARG A 447 20.56 2.16 -8.85
CA ARG A 447 20.85 1.92 -10.29
C ARG A 447 22.31 2.09 -10.71
N VAL A 448 23.18 2.71 -9.90
CA VAL A 448 24.57 2.95 -10.30
C VAL A 448 25.60 2.74 -9.18
N GLY A 449 25.19 2.27 -7.99
CA GLY A 449 26.14 2.14 -6.86
C GLY A 449 26.87 3.46 -6.57
N ARG A 450 26.24 4.60 -6.87
CA ARG A 450 26.75 5.88 -6.43
C ARG A 450 26.53 5.93 -4.93
N HIS A 451 27.63 6.13 -4.22
CA HIS A 451 27.57 6.64 -2.86
C HIS A 451 26.81 7.96 -2.87
N TRP A 452 26.04 8.20 -1.81
CA TRP A 452 25.55 9.51 -1.41
C TRP A 452 26.66 10.56 -1.51
#